data_AF-A0A6A6Y5D5-F1
#
_entry.id   AF-A0A6A6Y5D5-F1
#
_cell.length_a   1.000
_cell.length_b   1.000
_cell.length_c   1.000
_cell.angle_alpha   90.00
_cell.angle_beta   90.00
_cell.angle_gamma   90.00
#
_symmetry.space_group_name_H-M   'P 1'
#
loop_
_entity.id
_entity.type
_entity.pdbx_description
1 polymer ?
#
loop_
_entity_poly.entity_id
_entity_poly.type
_entity_poly.pdbx_seq_one_letter_code
_entity_poly.pdbx_strand_id
1 'polypeptide(L)'
;MGIQLSALISALSSQNLNKVKARTFLTWLQNEMVQHEPDGPLEPMLIPVPAPRALDLAFPFAVVEGKAYSTGKQIFEAKNQAAVSGACGLKIQLDLDNLVDRGATGSDALPTASNTEPPLFFTICTQGPIHELWAHWTLVEDGVRMFGSTLLDSCNALLLDQGEDFVVGLNNIGLWGLGPFMKSVVERLGIVAGKAKA
;
A
#
# COMPACT_ATOMS: atom_id res chain seq x y z
N MET A 1 -6.32 -6.81 1.76
CA MET A 1 -5.89 -6.62 3.15
C MET A 1 -5.32 -5.22 3.29
N GLY A 2 -5.67 -4.53 4.37
CA GLY A 2 -5.26 -3.15 4.61
C GLY A 2 -5.53 -2.76 6.05
N ILE A 3 -5.14 -1.54 6.41
CA ILE A 3 -5.39 -1.00 7.74
C ILE A 3 -6.88 -0.64 7.84
N GLN A 4 -7.56 -1.08 8.89
CA GLN A 4 -8.93 -0.63 9.14
C GLN A 4 -8.94 0.89 9.38
N LEU A 5 -9.81 1.62 8.67
CA LEU A 5 -9.90 3.07 8.74
C LEU A 5 -10.18 3.56 10.17
N SER A 6 -11.02 2.84 10.92
CA SER A 6 -11.30 3.12 12.33
C SER A 6 -10.06 2.98 13.23
N ALA A 7 -9.24 1.97 12.98
CA ALA A 7 -7.97 1.74 13.68
C ALA A 7 -6.95 2.82 13.31
N LEU A 8 -6.83 3.18 12.03
CA LEU A 8 -5.98 4.26 11.55
C LEU A 8 -6.35 5.61 12.19
N ILE A 9 -7.64 5.98 12.19
CA ILE A 9 -8.14 7.20 12.84
C ILE A 9 -7.81 7.18 14.33
N SER A 10 -7.98 6.04 15.00
CA SER A 10 -7.70 5.92 16.44
C SER A 10 -6.20 6.07 16.74
N ALA A 11 -5.33 5.50 15.91
CA ALA A 11 -3.88 5.62 16.03
C ALA A 11 -3.37 7.03 15.69
N LEU A 12 -3.94 7.70 14.69
CA LEU A 12 -3.65 9.11 14.43
C LEU A 12 -4.13 10.01 15.58
N SER A 13 -5.19 9.61 16.28
CA SER A 13 -5.70 10.39 17.40
C SER A 13 -4.78 10.37 18.63
N SER A 14 -3.89 9.39 18.76
CA SER A 14 -2.85 9.41 19.80
C SER A 14 -1.67 10.32 19.45
N GLN A 15 -1.58 10.82 18.21
CA GLN A 15 -0.54 11.72 17.70
C GLN A 15 -0.95 13.21 17.73
N ASN A 16 -1.65 13.67 18.78
CA ASN A 16 -2.13 15.06 18.94
C ASN A 16 -3.22 15.52 17.95
N LEU A 17 -3.94 14.59 17.31
CA LEU A 17 -5.20 14.85 16.63
C LEU A 17 -6.34 14.32 17.51
N ASN A 18 -7.49 14.99 17.56
CA ASN A 18 -8.68 14.29 18.07
C ASN A 18 -9.31 13.49 16.91
N LYS A 19 -10.20 12.54 17.23
CA LYS A 19 -10.83 11.66 16.21
C LYS A 19 -11.50 12.43 15.07
N VAL A 20 -12.12 13.57 15.37
CA VAL A 20 -12.76 14.43 14.36
C VAL A 20 -11.70 15.03 13.43
N LYS A 21 -10.65 15.64 13.99
CA LYS A 21 -9.53 16.20 13.22
C LYS A 21 -8.82 15.14 12.39
N ALA A 22 -8.59 13.94 12.91
CA ALA A 22 -7.99 12.84 12.16
C ALA A 22 -8.85 12.43 10.96
N ARG A 23 -10.18 12.33 11.13
CA ARG A 23 -11.09 12.05 10.01
C ARG A 23 -11.09 13.18 8.99
N THR A 24 -11.25 14.43 9.43
CA THR A 24 -11.24 15.60 8.55
C THR A 24 -9.92 15.70 7.78
N PHE A 25 -8.79 15.42 8.42
CA PHE A 25 -7.48 15.39 7.79
C PHE A 25 -7.38 14.34 6.67
N LEU A 26 -7.81 13.09 6.93
CA LEU A 26 -7.82 12.04 5.91
C LEU A 26 -8.78 12.38 4.75
N THR A 27 -9.94 12.97 5.03
CA THR A 27 -10.87 13.44 4.01
C THR A 27 -10.29 14.60 3.19
N TRP A 28 -9.56 15.52 3.84
CA TRP A 28 -8.88 16.61 3.14
C TRP A 28 -7.82 16.07 2.18
N LEU A 29 -6.97 15.13 2.60
CA LEU A 29 -5.98 14.50 1.71
C LEU A 29 -6.61 13.86 0.45
N GLN A 30 -7.83 13.32 0.57
CA GLN A 30 -8.56 12.70 -0.55
C GLN A 30 -9.26 13.68 -1.47
N ASN A 31 -9.57 14.89 -0.99
CA ASN A 31 -10.37 15.86 -1.73
C ASN A 31 -9.54 17.04 -2.24
N GLU A 32 -8.40 17.32 -1.61
CA GLU A 32 -7.47 18.35 -2.06
C GLU A 32 -6.85 17.92 -3.38
N MET A 33 -7.09 18.70 -4.42
CA MET A 33 -6.63 18.42 -5.77
C MET A 33 -5.31 19.13 -6.01
N VAL A 34 -4.26 18.37 -6.31
CA VAL A 34 -2.91 18.88 -6.55
C VAL A 34 -2.42 18.47 -7.93
N GLN A 35 -1.53 19.28 -8.49
CA GLN A 35 -0.80 18.94 -9.70
C GLN A 35 0.54 18.31 -9.29
N HIS A 36 0.68 17.00 -9.48
CA HIS A 36 1.92 16.30 -9.14
C HIS A 36 3.04 16.59 -10.16
N GLU A 37 2.66 16.81 -11.42
CA GLU A 37 3.55 17.14 -12.54
C GLU A 37 3.17 18.51 -13.15
N PRO A 38 4.13 19.31 -13.66
CA PRO A 38 3.90 20.69 -14.14
C PRO A 38 2.77 20.85 -15.18
N ASP A 39 2.48 19.81 -15.96
CA ASP A 39 1.41 19.78 -16.97
C ASP A 39 0.47 18.57 -16.82
N GLY A 40 0.54 17.90 -15.66
CA GLY A 40 -0.29 16.74 -15.36
C GLY A 40 -1.74 17.11 -14.99
N PRO A 41 -2.68 16.15 -15.01
CA PRO A 41 -4.01 16.37 -14.49
C PRO A 41 -3.97 16.69 -12.99
N LEU A 42 -4.99 17.39 -12.50
CA LEU A 42 -5.22 17.50 -11.07
C LEU A 42 -5.63 16.12 -10.54
N GLU A 43 -4.96 15.67 -9.49
CA GLU A 43 -5.24 14.42 -8.79
C GLU A 43 -5.40 14.68 -7.29
N PRO A 44 -6.14 13.83 -6.56
CA PRO A 44 -6.16 13.89 -5.11
C PRO A 44 -4.76 13.82 -4.50
N MET A 45 -4.51 14.63 -3.48
CA MET A 45 -3.21 14.70 -2.80
C MET A 45 -2.75 13.34 -2.25
N LEU A 46 -3.68 12.53 -1.75
CA LEU A 46 -3.44 11.13 -1.43
C LEU A 46 -4.73 10.31 -1.53
N ILE A 47 -4.66 9.16 -2.21
CA ILE A 47 -5.75 8.19 -2.26
C ILE A 47 -5.37 6.97 -1.39
N PRO A 48 -5.65 6.99 -0.07
CA PRO A 48 -5.26 5.89 0.81
C PRO A 48 -6.15 4.65 0.66
N VAL A 49 -7.30 4.76 -0.01
CA VAL A 49 -8.29 3.67 -0.12
C VAL A 49 -8.08 2.95 -1.47
N PRO A 50 -7.89 1.61 -1.48
CA PRO A 50 -7.53 0.87 -2.69
C PRO A 50 -8.63 0.80 -3.74
N ALA A 51 -9.90 0.83 -3.32
CA ALA A 51 -11.04 0.71 -4.23
C ALA A 51 -12.31 1.30 -3.59
N PRO A 52 -13.26 1.83 -4.38
CA PRO A 52 -14.52 2.38 -3.88
C PRO A 52 -15.38 1.40 -3.07
N ARG A 53 -15.15 0.09 -3.22
CA ARG A 53 -15.89 -0.96 -2.51
C ARG A 53 -15.24 -1.37 -1.18
N ALA A 54 -14.03 -0.91 -0.91
CA ALA A 54 -13.26 -1.22 0.31
C ALA A 54 -13.15 0.02 1.21
N LEU A 55 -14.27 0.70 1.47
CA LEU A 55 -14.32 1.99 2.16
C LEU A 55 -13.85 1.94 3.63
N ASP A 56 -13.80 0.75 4.21
CA ASP A 56 -13.35 0.52 5.58
C ASP A 56 -11.84 0.23 5.68
N LEU A 57 -11.13 0.12 4.55
CA LEU A 57 -9.69 -0.14 4.49
C LEU A 57 -8.92 1.04 3.90
N ALA A 58 -7.77 1.33 4.50
CA ALA A 58 -6.80 2.32 4.03
C ALA A 58 -5.40 1.69 4.02
N PHE A 59 -4.51 2.20 3.17
CA PHE A 59 -3.14 1.72 3.00
C PHE A 59 -3.09 0.21 2.84
N PRO A 60 -3.54 -0.32 1.69
CA PRO A 60 -3.45 -1.75 1.44
C PRO A 60 -1.99 -2.19 1.53
N PHE A 61 -1.76 -3.33 2.15
CA PHE A 61 -0.43 -3.96 2.19
C PHE A 61 -0.41 -5.32 1.51
N ALA A 62 -1.60 -5.87 1.22
CA ALA A 62 -1.72 -7.04 0.38
C ALA A 62 -3.08 -7.14 -0.32
N VAL A 63 -3.14 -7.85 -1.44
CA VAL A 63 -4.39 -8.10 -2.20
C VAL A 63 -4.47 -9.57 -2.63
N VAL A 64 -5.70 -10.06 -2.82
CA VAL A 64 -5.94 -11.39 -3.39
C VAL A 64 -6.59 -11.21 -4.76
N GLU A 65 -5.98 -11.77 -5.79
CA GLU A 65 -6.48 -11.78 -7.16
C GLU A 65 -6.81 -13.23 -7.56
N GLY A 66 -8.09 -13.49 -7.79
CA GLY A 66 -8.59 -14.84 -8.06
C GLY A 66 -9.10 -15.00 -9.48
N LYS A 67 -8.89 -16.18 -10.05
CA LYS A 67 -9.57 -16.65 -11.27
C LYS A 67 -10.28 -17.96 -11.00
N ALA A 68 -11.53 -18.04 -11.43
CA ALA A 68 -12.29 -19.27 -11.37
C ALA A 68 -12.04 -20.11 -12.61
N TYR A 69 -11.80 -21.41 -12.42
CA TYR A 69 -11.57 -22.36 -13.52
C TYR A 69 -12.70 -22.35 -14.55
N SER A 70 -13.94 -22.17 -14.07
CA SER A 70 -15.16 -22.09 -14.89
C SER A 70 -15.20 -20.90 -15.86
N THR A 71 -14.34 -19.90 -15.68
CA THR A 71 -14.28 -18.73 -16.57
C THR A 71 -13.33 -18.90 -17.75
N GLY A 72 -12.63 -20.04 -17.84
CA GLY A 72 -11.59 -20.28 -18.84
C GLY A 72 -10.32 -19.44 -18.64
N LYS A 73 -10.29 -18.60 -17.60
CA LYS A 73 -9.18 -17.71 -17.27
C LYS A 73 -8.09 -18.43 -16.50
N GLN A 74 -6.85 -18.09 -16.82
CA GLN A 74 -5.66 -18.73 -16.24
C GLN A 74 -5.04 -17.89 -15.12
N ILE A 75 -4.20 -18.51 -14.29
CA ILE A 75 -3.50 -17.86 -13.18
C ILE A 75 -2.64 -16.68 -13.65
N PHE A 76 -2.16 -16.70 -14.90
CA PHE A 76 -1.46 -15.58 -15.51
C PHE A 76 -2.30 -14.29 -15.54
N GLU A 77 -3.62 -14.39 -15.71
CA GLU A 77 -4.48 -13.21 -15.63
C GLU A 77 -4.62 -12.69 -14.20
N ALA A 78 -4.62 -13.57 -13.19
CA ALA A 78 -4.54 -13.14 -11.79
C ALA A 78 -3.21 -12.45 -11.52
N LYS A 79 -2.09 -12.99 -12.01
CA LYS A 79 -0.75 -12.38 -11.89
C LYS A 79 -0.68 -10.98 -12.49
N ASN A 80 -1.24 -10.79 -13.68
CA ASN A 80 -1.24 -9.47 -14.33
C ASN A 80 -2.06 -8.45 -13.53
N GLN A 81 -3.23 -8.85 -13.03
CA GLN A 81 -4.03 -7.97 -12.16
C GLN A 81 -3.32 -7.70 -10.83
N ALA A 82 -2.67 -8.71 -10.26
CA ALA A 82 -1.89 -8.60 -9.05
C ALA A 82 -0.71 -7.64 -9.21
N ALA A 83 0.01 -7.68 -10.33
CA ALA A 83 1.10 -6.75 -10.62
C ALA A 83 0.59 -5.29 -10.68
N VAL A 84 -0.56 -5.05 -11.33
CA VAL A 84 -1.20 -3.72 -11.36
C VAL A 84 -1.62 -3.30 -9.95
N SER A 85 -2.31 -4.16 -9.20
CA SER A 85 -2.73 -3.89 -7.83
C SER A 85 -1.53 -3.64 -6.89
N GLY A 86 -0.42 -4.36 -7.09
CA GLY A 86 0.84 -4.18 -6.38
C GLY A 86 1.49 -2.83 -6.67
N ALA A 87 1.59 -2.45 -7.94
CA ALA A 87 2.08 -1.12 -8.33
C ALA A 87 1.23 0.01 -7.75
N CYS A 88 -0.10 -0.13 -7.76
CA CYS A 88 -1.01 0.82 -7.13
C CYS A 88 -0.80 0.92 -5.61
N GLY A 89 -0.67 -0.22 -4.92
CA GLY A 89 -0.40 -0.25 -3.48
C GLY A 89 0.93 0.40 -3.11
N LEU A 90 1.97 0.20 -3.93
CA LEU A 90 3.26 0.86 -3.79
C LEU A 90 3.15 2.37 -4.06
N LYS A 91 2.41 2.79 -5.09
CA LYS A 91 2.17 4.21 -5.40
C LYS A 91 1.57 4.95 -4.20
N ILE A 92 0.59 4.36 -3.51
CA ILE A 92 0.00 4.97 -2.29
C ILE A 92 1.08 5.24 -1.22
N GLN A 93 2.02 4.32 -1.03
CA GLN A 93 3.11 4.50 -0.07
C GLN A 93 4.07 5.60 -0.51
N LEU A 94 4.43 5.62 -1.80
CA LEU A 94 5.31 6.64 -2.38
C LEU A 94 4.69 8.03 -2.36
N ASP A 95 3.40 8.14 -2.62
CA ASP A 95 2.67 9.42 -2.55
C ASP A 95 2.69 9.95 -1.11
N LEU A 96 2.55 9.08 -0.10
CA LEU A 96 2.72 9.47 1.31
C LEU A 96 4.16 9.90 1.62
N ASP A 97 5.17 9.20 1.12
CA ASP A 97 6.59 9.57 1.31
C ASP A 97 6.88 10.94 0.68
N ASN A 98 6.36 11.19 -0.53
CA ASN A 98 6.48 12.48 -1.19
C ASN A 98 5.84 13.62 -0.38
N LEU A 99 4.70 13.38 0.30
CA LEU A 99 4.09 14.38 1.19
C LEU A 99 4.94 14.63 2.45
N VAL A 100 5.59 13.59 2.95
CA VAL A 100 6.55 13.73 4.05
C VAL A 100 7.75 14.57 3.59
N ASP A 101 8.28 14.33 2.38
CA ASP A 101 9.48 15.02 1.88
C ASP A 101 9.22 16.46 1.42
N ARG A 102 8.09 16.73 0.74
CA ARG A 102 7.75 18.09 0.25
C ARG A 102 7.69 19.16 1.33
N GLY A 103 7.42 18.77 2.58
CA GLY A 103 7.47 19.71 3.70
C GLY A 103 8.85 19.87 4.37
N ALA A 104 9.90 19.21 3.88
CA ALA A 104 11.27 19.30 4.41
C ALA A 104 12.14 20.32 3.65
N THR A 105 11.78 20.69 2.40
CA THR A 105 12.59 21.57 1.55
C THR A 105 11.73 22.57 0.77
N GLY A 106 11.84 23.85 1.11
CA GLY A 106 11.40 24.96 0.25
C GLY A 106 12.30 25.20 -0.96
N SER A 107 12.82 24.13 -1.59
CA SER A 107 13.71 24.19 -2.73
C SER A 107 13.67 22.85 -3.46
N ASP A 108 13.76 22.91 -4.80
CA ASP A 108 13.75 21.84 -5.81
C ASP A 108 14.85 20.77 -5.64
N ALA A 109 15.08 20.27 -4.44
CA ALA A 109 15.94 19.12 -4.19
C ALA A 109 15.13 17.84 -4.46
N LEU A 110 15.63 17.03 -5.39
CA LEU A 110 15.21 15.65 -5.63
C LEU A 110 15.07 14.92 -4.28
N PRO A 111 14.04 14.07 -4.06
CA PRO A 111 13.85 13.40 -2.78
C PRO A 111 15.11 12.61 -2.44
N THR A 112 15.92 13.12 -1.51
CA THR A 112 16.99 12.33 -0.91
C THR A 112 16.29 11.24 -0.14
N ALA A 113 16.33 10.03 -0.70
CA ALA A 113 15.86 8.79 -0.12
C ALA A 113 16.07 8.84 1.39
N SER A 114 15.00 9.11 2.14
CA SER A 114 15.05 8.88 3.57
C SER A 114 15.42 7.41 3.75
N ASN A 115 16.17 7.09 4.81
CA ASN A 115 16.70 5.75 5.11
C ASN A 115 15.60 4.68 5.36
N THR A 116 14.42 4.83 4.79
CA THR A 116 13.35 3.87 4.77
C THR A 116 13.66 2.75 3.79
N GLU A 117 13.54 1.52 4.28
CA GLU A 117 13.45 0.33 3.47
C GLU A 117 12.47 0.54 2.29
N PRO A 118 12.74 -0.04 1.11
CA PRO A 118 11.88 0.14 -0.04
C PRO A 118 10.44 -0.28 0.31
N PRO A 119 9.42 0.45 -0.19
CA PRO A 119 8.04 0.12 0.10
C PRO A 119 7.75 -1.31 -0.38
N LEU A 120 7.01 -2.05 0.44
CA LEU A 120 6.72 -3.46 0.21
C LEU A 120 5.20 -3.64 0.06
N PHE A 121 4.80 -4.53 -0.84
CA PHE A 121 3.41 -4.91 -1.04
C PHE A 121 3.33 -6.38 -1.42
N PHE A 122 2.29 -7.08 -0.98
CA PHE A 122 2.11 -8.50 -1.27
C PHE A 122 0.88 -8.77 -2.14
N THR A 123 0.95 -9.77 -3.00
CA THR A 123 -0.23 -10.23 -3.75
C THR A 123 -0.37 -11.73 -3.67
N ILE A 124 -1.60 -12.20 -3.52
CA ILE A 124 -1.94 -13.61 -3.56
C ILE A 124 -2.68 -13.86 -4.87
N CYS A 125 -2.12 -14.67 -5.76
CA CYS A 125 -2.78 -15.09 -6.99
C CYS A 125 -3.43 -16.45 -6.77
N THR A 126 -4.67 -16.65 -7.19
CA THR A 126 -5.38 -17.93 -6.98
C THR A 126 -6.05 -18.40 -8.26
N GLN A 127 -5.88 -19.68 -8.60
CA GLN A 127 -6.70 -20.38 -9.61
C GLN A 127 -7.00 -21.81 -9.14
N GLY A 128 -8.28 -22.10 -8.87
CA GLY A 128 -8.67 -23.39 -8.31
C GLY A 128 -7.93 -23.63 -6.99
N PRO A 129 -7.25 -24.79 -6.80
CA PRO A 129 -6.51 -25.06 -5.57
C PRO A 129 -5.09 -24.46 -5.57
N ILE A 130 -4.65 -23.84 -6.66
CA ILE A 130 -3.30 -23.26 -6.75
C ILE A 130 -3.34 -21.85 -6.19
N HIS A 131 -2.47 -21.57 -5.23
CA HIS A 131 -2.25 -20.26 -4.67
C HIS A 131 -0.78 -19.89 -4.78
N GLU A 132 -0.49 -18.65 -5.14
CA GLU A 132 0.86 -18.12 -5.23
C GLU A 132 0.96 -16.82 -4.44
N LEU A 133 2.03 -16.70 -3.65
CA LEU A 133 2.34 -15.52 -2.86
C LEU A 133 3.50 -14.76 -3.52
N TRP A 134 3.28 -13.49 -3.81
CA TRP A 134 4.28 -12.61 -4.43
C TRP A 134 4.57 -11.41 -3.55
N ALA A 135 5.81 -10.95 -3.58
CA ALA A 135 6.23 -9.64 -3.05
C ALA A 135 6.53 -8.67 -4.18
N HIS A 136 6.23 -7.40 -3.94
CA HIS A 136 6.43 -6.27 -4.86
C HIS A 136 7.15 -5.16 -4.12
N TRP A 137 8.09 -4.50 -4.79
CA TRP A 137 8.85 -3.38 -4.24
C TRP A 137 9.19 -2.35 -5.31
N THR A 138 9.71 -1.20 -4.88
CA THR A 138 10.34 -0.25 -5.80
C THR A 138 11.79 -0.02 -5.45
N LEU A 139 12.61 0.22 -6.45
CA LEU A 139 14.00 0.66 -6.31
C LEU A 139 14.23 1.86 -7.23
N VAL A 140 15.17 2.73 -6.87
CA VAL A 140 15.59 3.83 -7.72
C VAL A 140 17.01 3.54 -8.18
N GLU A 141 17.19 3.40 -9.50
CA GLU A 141 18.48 3.15 -10.15
C GLU A 141 18.67 4.23 -11.21
N ASP A 142 19.81 4.93 -11.18
CA ASP A 142 20.12 6.05 -12.07
C ASP A 142 19.01 7.12 -12.17
N GLY A 143 18.33 7.39 -11.05
CA GLY A 143 17.23 8.36 -10.97
C GLY A 143 15.90 7.86 -11.56
N VAL A 144 15.85 6.63 -12.07
CA VAL A 144 14.64 6.00 -12.60
C VAL A 144 14.06 5.05 -11.56
N ARG A 145 12.76 5.19 -11.29
CA ARG A 145 12.05 4.28 -10.39
C ARG A 145 11.64 3.01 -11.14
N MET A 146 12.12 1.89 -10.66
CA MET A 146 11.80 0.56 -11.16
C MET A 146 10.89 -0.17 -10.19
N PHE A 147 9.93 -0.93 -10.73
CA PHE A 147 9.02 -1.79 -9.96
C PHE A 147 9.48 -3.24 -10.09
N GLY A 148 9.81 -3.86 -8.97
CA GLY A 148 10.25 -5.25 -8.88
C GLY A 148 9.17 -6.14 -8.27
N SER A 149 9.16 -7.41 -8.67
CA SER A 149 8.34 -8.43 -8.03
C SER A 149 9.02 -9.80 -8.05
N THR A 150 8.69 -10.65 -7.08
CA THR A 150 9.18 -12.03 -7.00
C THR A 150 8.14 -12.97 -6.40
N LEU A 151 8.14 -14.21 -6.87
CA LEU A 151 7.36 -15.30 -6.27
C LEU A 151 8.06 -15.73 -4.99
N LEU A 152 7.35 -15.65 -3.87
CA LEU A 152 7.85 -16.10 -2.56
C LEU A 152 7.50 -17.55 -2.31
N ASP A 153 6.27 -17.94 -2.65
CA ASP A 153 5.76 -19.29 -2.38
C ASP A 153 4.61 -19.64 -3.33
N SER A 154 4.40 -20.94 -3.55
CA SER A 154 3.30 -21.49 -4.35
C SER A 154 2.83 -22.80 -3.74
N CYS A 155 1.55 -22.89 -3.41
CA CYS A 155 0.96 -24.09 -2.83
C CYS A 155 -0.23 -24.61 -3.64
N ASN A 156 -0.43 -25.92 -3.57
CA ASN A 156 -1.71 -26.54 -3.89
C ASN A 156 -2.46 -26.81 -2.59
N ALA A 157 -3.57 -26.10 -2.35
CA ALA A 157 -4.36 -26.20 -1.13
C ALA A 157 -4.99 -27.58 -0.88
N LEU A 158 -4.95 -28.50 -1.86
CA LEU A 158 -5.35 -29.90 -1.66
C LEU A 158 -4.25 -30.76 -1.03
N LEU A 159 -3.02 -30.24 -0.94
CA LEU A 159 -1.87 -30.91 -0.34
C LEU A 159 -1.58 -30.25 1.01
N LEU A 160 -1.92 -30.94 2.10
CA LEU A 160 -1.83 -30.41 3.47
C LEU A 160 -0.43 -29.85 3.79
N ASP A 161 0.61 -30.61 3.44
CA ASP A 161 2.01 -30.25 3.71
C ASP A 161 2.44 -28.96 3.00
N GLN A 162 1.81 -28.60 1.87
CA GLN A 162 2.08 -27.35 1.16
C GLN A 162 1.24 -26.18 1.68
N GLY A 163 0.11 -26.47 2.33
CA GLY A 163 -0.78 -25.45 2.86
C GLY A 163 -0.26 -24.79 4.13
N GLU A 164 0.49 -25.51 4.96
CA GLU A 164 0.96 -25.03 6.26
C GLU A 164 1.92 -23.83 6.11
N ASP A 165 3.01 -24.01 5.37
CA ASP A 165 4.01 -22.95 5.14
C ASP A 165 3.38 -21.70 4.49
N PHE A 166 2.48 -21.92 3.54
CA PHE A 166 1.76 -20.84 2.87
C PHE A 166 0.92 -20.01 3.86
N VAL A 167 0.17 -20.68 4.74
CA VAL A 167 -0.66 -20.02 5.77
C VAL A 167 0.21 -19.28 6.78
N VAL A 168 1.37 -19.84 7.16
CA VAL A 168 2.35 -19.15 8.01
C VAL A 168 2.86 -17.88 7.33
N GLY A 169 3.16 -17.92 6.03
CA GLY A 169 3.52 -16.76 5.24
C GLY A 169 2.44 -15.66 5.26
N LEU A 170 1.17 -16.04 5.05
CA LEU A 170 0.04 -15.10 5.12
C LEU A 170 -0.12 -14.49 6.52
N ASN A 171 0.03 -15.29 7.58
CA ASN A 171 -0.01 -14.81 8.95
C ASN A 171 1.11 -13.78 9.22
N ASN A 172 2.34 -14.05 8.76
CA ASN A 172 3.46 -13.13 8.91
C ASN A 172 3.21 -11.79 8.19
N ILE A 173 2.64 -11.82 6.99
CA ILE A 173 2.22 -10.61 6.27
C ILE A 173 1.16 -9.84 7.05
N GLY A 174 0.18 -10.53 7.65
CA GLY A 174 -0.84 -9.92 8.49
C GLY A 174 -0.26 -9.24 9.73
N LEU A 175 0.66 -9.92 10.44
CA LEU A 175 1.35 -9.38 11.61
C LEU A 175 2.23 -8.18 11.26
N TRP A 176 2.95 -8.23 10.14
CA TRP A 176 3.74 -7.11 9.63
C TRP A 176 2.84 -5.92 9.26
N GLY A 177 1.77 -6.17 8.49
CA GLY A 177 0.83 -5.17 8.01
C GLY A 177 0.11 -4.41 9.14
N LEU A 178 -0.35 -5.14 10.15
CA LEU A 178 -1.05 -4.55 11.31
C LEU A 178 -0.11 -4.05 12.42
N GLY A 179 1.17 -4.40 12.36
CA GLY A 179 2.19 -3.98 13.32
C GLY A 179 3.11 -2.91 12.74
N PRO A 180 4.37 -3.24 12.39
CA PRO A 180 5.37 -2.29 11.90
C PRO A 180 4.90 -1.40 10.75
N PHE A 181 4.22 -1.96 9.75
CA PHE A 181 3.73 -1.21 8.60
C PHE A 181 2.72 -0.14 9.00
N MET A 182 1.67 -0.53 9.75
CA MET A 182 0.67 0.42 10.24
C MET A 182 1.31 1.53 11.10
N LYS A 183 2.26 1.19 11.96
CA LYS A 183 2.98 2.17 12.77
C LYS A 183 3.72 3.19 11.90
N SER A 184 4.45 2.74 10.88
CA SER A 184 5.13 3.59 9.91
C SER A 184 4.16 4.52 9.16
N VAL A 185 2.99 4.01 8.72
CA VAL A 185 1.96 4.83 8.06
C VAL A 185 1.44 5.92 8.99
N VAL A 186 1.16 5.60 10.26
CA VAL A 186 0.68 6.56 11.26
C VAL A 186 1.72 7.64 11.54
N GLU A 187 3.00 7.26 11.67
CA GLU A 187 4.10 8.21 11.89
C GLU A 187 4.24 9.19 10.71
N ARG A 188 4.27 8.68 9.47
CA ARG A 188 4.35 9.52 8.25
C ARG A 188 3.15 10.46 8.11
N LEU A 189 1.93 9.96 8.32
CA LEU A 189 0.73 10.79 8.32
C LEU A 189 0.73 11.84 9.45
N GLY A 190 1.28 11.50 10.62
CA GLY A 190 1.47 12.44 11.73
C GLY A 190 2.38 13.61 11.35
N ILE A 191 3.48 13.34 10.64
CA ILE A 191 4.38 14.38 10.11
C ILE A 191 3.63 15.30 9.14
N VAL A 192 2.89 14.73 8.18
CA VAL A 192 2.09 15.50 7.21
C VAL A 192 1.03 16.36 7.92
N ALA A 193 0.32 15.79 8.90
CA ALA A 193 -0.69 16.52 9.67
C ALA A 193 -0.10 17.64 10.53
N GLY A 194 1.12 17.47 11.05
CA GLY A 194 1.84 18.53 11.77
C GLY A 194 2.15 19.71 10.87
N LYS A 195 2.56 19.44 9.63
CA LYS A 195 2.87 20.46 8.61
C LYS A 195 1.64 21.22 8.13
N ALA A 196 0.51 20.54 7.93
CA ALA A 196 -0.73 21.16 7.47
C ALA A 196 -1.41 22.08 8.52
N LYS A 197 -0.94 22.09 9.77
CA LYS A 197 -1.42 23.00 10.84
C LYS A 197 -0.55 24.24 11.03
N ALA A 198 0.59 24.34 10.34
CA ALA A 198 1.45 25.53 10.30
C ALA A 198 0.99 26.44 9.17
#